data_AF-A0A1G5HEB4-F1
#
_entry.id   AF-A0A1G5HEB4-F1
#
_cell.length_a   1.000
_cell.length_b   1.000
_cell.length_c   1.000
_cell.angle_alpha   90.00
_cell.angle_beta   90.00
_cell.angle_gamma   90.00
#
_symmetry.space_group_name_H-M   'P 1'
#
loop_
_entity.id
_entity.type
_entity.pdbx_description
1 polymer ?
#
loop_
_entity_poly.entity_id
_entity_poly.type
_entity_poly.pdbx_seq_one_letter_code
_entity_poly.pdbx_strand_id
1 'polypeptide(L)' 'MRHLSAIKCSIKDRNARFVAFGVALIVGSCLLAINQGIPFLLGEPMTPGRWISAFVTPIVPFFVSCHGQGMKKAD' A
#
# COMPACT_ATOMS: atom_id res chain seq x y z
N MET A 1 11.24 9.76 15.67
CA MET A 1 10.24 8.94 16.39
C MET A 1 8.79 9.25 16.04
N ARG A 2 8.40 10.52 15.83
CA ARG A 2 7.01 10.94 15.55
C ARG A 2 6.30 10.17 14.41
N HIS A 3 6.97 9.88 13.30
CA HIS A 3 6.36 9.17 12.17
C HIS A 3 6.04 7.69 12.45
N LEU A 4 6.90 7.00 13.19
CA LEU A 4 6.68 5.60 13.58
C LEU A 4 5.53 5.47 14.58
N SER A 5 5.44 6.40 15.53
CA SER A 5 4.32 6.45 16.47
C SER A 5 3.00 6.82 15.78
N ALA A 6 3.02 7.71 14.79
CA ALA A 6 1.86 8.03 13.96
C ALA A 6 1.32 6.79 13.22
N ILE A 7 2.19 6.03 12.56
CA ILE A 7 1.81 4.78 11.87
C ILE A 7 1.22 3.78 12.88
N LYS A 8 1.89 3.55 14.02
CA LYS A 8 1.41 2.61 15.06
C LYS A 8 0.03 3.02 15.60
N CYS A 9 -0.18 4.31 15.83
CA CYS A 9 -1.46 4.85 16.29
C CYS A 9 -2.58 4.60 15.26
N SER A 10 -2.32 4.91 13.99
CA SER A 10 -3.28 4.75 12.90
C SER A 10 -3.60 3.27 12.60
N ILE A 11 -2.61 2.37 12.70
CA ILE A 11 -2.83 0.91 12.55
C ILE A 11 -3.68 0.35 13.70
N LYS A 12 -3.60 0.92 14.91
CA LYS A 12 -4.44 0.45 16.03
C LYS A 12 -5.87 0.96 15.91
N ASP A 13 -6.08 2.10 15.26
CA ASP A 13 -7.40 2.66 14.99
C ASP A 13 -8.14 1.88 13.89
N ARG A 14 -9.29 1.32 14.25
CA ARG A 14 -10.11 0.50 13.35
C ARG A 14 -10.60 1.30 12.14
N ASN A 15 -11.01 2.55 12.32
CA ASN A 15 -11.52 3.36 11.22
C ASN A 15 -10.40 3.74 10.24
N ALA A 16 -9.26 4.17 10.77
CA ALA A 16 -8.12 4.54 9.96
C ALA A 16 -7.54 3.35 9.17
N ARG A 17 -7.51 2.16 9.76
CA ARG A 17 -7.18 0.92 9.05
C ARG A 17 -8.11 0.65 7.88
N PHE A 18 -9.43 0.77 8.06
CA PHE A 18 -10.38 0.52 6.97
C PHE A 18 -10.16 1.47 5.79
N VAL A 19 -9.92 2.75 6.07
CA VAL A 19 -9.54 3.74 5.05
C VAL A 19 -8.23 3.33 4.38
N ALA A 20 -7.21 2.95 5.16
CA ALA A 20 -5.92 2.51 4.62
C ALA A 20 -6.03 1.26 3.75
N PHE A 21 -6.89 0.30 4.11
CA PHE A 21 -7.23 -0.85 3.28
C PHE A 21 -7.92 -0.44 1.98
N GLY A 22 -8.90 0.46 2.03
CA GLY A 22 -9.57 0.98 0.84
C GLY A 22 -8.59 1.66 -0.13
N VAL A 23 -7.69 2.50 0.40
CA VAL A 23 -6.62 3.13 -0.37
C VAL A 23 -5.68 2.08 -0.97
N ALA A 24 -5.26 1.10 -0.17
CA ALA A 24 -4.40 0.01 -0.63
C ALA A 24 -5.04 -0.80 -1.75
N LEU A 25 -6.34 -1.07 -1.68
CA LEU A 25 -7.07 -1.77 -2.72
C LEU A 25 -7.13 -0.95 -4.01
N ILE A 26 -7.57 0.31 -3.95
CA ILE A 26 -7.74 1.12 -5.16
C ILE A 26 -6.38 1.45 -5.79
N VAL A 27 -5.50 2.11 -5.02
CA VAL A 27 -4.21 2.59 -5.51
C VAL A 27 -3.29 1.41 -5.81
N GLY A 28 -3.27 0.40 -4.93
CA GLY A 28 -2.46 -0.80 -5.14
C GLY A 28 -2.88 -1.59 -6.38
N SER A 29 -4.19 -1.68 -6.67
CA SER A 29 -4.67 -2.34 -7.90
C SER A 29 -4.28 -1.56 -9.16
N CYS A 30 -4.39 -0.24 -9.15
CA CYS A 30 -3.92 0.59 -10.27
C CYS A 30 -2.42 0.39 -10.52
N LEU A 31 -1.60 0.43 -9.47
CA LEU A 31 -0.16 0.22 -9.59
C LEU A 31 0.19 -1.20 -10.05
N LEU A 32 -0.54 -2.21 -9.56
CA LEU A 32 -0.38 -3.60 -10.01
C LEU A 32 -0.71 -3.76 -11.49
N ALA A 33 -1.81 -3.18 -11.96
CA ALA A 33 -2.22 -3.23 -13.36
C ALA A 33 -1.19 -2.57 -14.27
N ILE A 34 -0.61 -1.43 -13.86
CA ILE A 34 0.43 -0.74 -14.63
C ILE A 34 1.74 -1.52 -14.61
N ASN A 35 2.22 -1.92 -13.42
CA ASN A 35 3.57 -2.47 -13.25
C ASN A 35 3.70 -3.94 -13.67
N GLN A 36 2.64 -4.73 -13.48
CA GLN A 36 2.66 -6.16 -13.78
C GLN A 36 1.66 -6.55 -14.88
N GLY A 37 0.59 -5.77 -15.07
CA GLY A 37 -0.39 -6.05 -16.12
C GLY A 37 0.18 -5.91 -17.54
N ILE A 38 0.98 -4.88 -17.82
CA ILE A 38 1.63 -4.74 -19.14
C ILE A 38 2.54 -5.96 -19.45
N PRO A 39 3.50 -6.34 -18.58
CA PRO A 39 4.31 -7.54 -18.78
C PRO A 39 3.49 -8.82 -18.90
N PHE A 40 2.45 -8.96 -18.08
CA PHE A 40 1.57 -10.12 -18.12
C PHE A 40 0.85 -10.24 -19.48
N LEU A 41 0.35 -9.12 -20.02
CA LEU A 41 -0.30 -9.07 -21.34
C LEU A 41 0.67 -9.32 -22.50
N LEU A 42 1.94 -8.92 -22.34
CA LEU A 42 3.00 -9.14 -23.33
C LEU A 42 3.60 -10.55 -23.26
N GLY A 43 3.17 -11.40 -22.32
CA GLY A 43 3.70 -12.75 -22.15
C GLY A 43 5.09 -12.79 -21.54
N GLU A 44 5.52 -11.72 -20.88
CA GLU A 44 6.82 -11.65 -20.21
C GLU A 44 6.89 -12.63 -19.03
N PRO A 45 8.05 -13.29 -18.80
CA PRO A 45 8.20 -14.21 -17.69
C PRO A 45 7.99 -13.50 -16.35
N MET A 46 7.07 -14.05 -15.55
CA MET A 46 6.83 -13.59 -14.18
C MET A 46 7.88 -14.16 -13.24
N THR A 47 9.02 -13.47 -13.18
CA THR A 47 10.14 -13.85 -12.29
C THR A 47 9.74 -13.69 -10.82
N PRO A 48 10.41 -14.39 -9.89
CA PRO A 48 10.17 -14.24 -8.45
C PRO A 48 10.22 -12.78 -7.97
N GLY A 49 11.11 -11.97 -8.56
CA GLY A 49 11.19 -10.54 -8.25
C GLY A 49 9.93 -9.76 -8.64
N ARG A 50 9.29 -10.10 -9.78
CA ARG A 50 8.03 -9.49 -10.20
C ARG A 50 6.88 -9.87 -9.27
N TRP A 51 6.84 -11.13 -8.83
CA TRP A 51 5.86 -11.59 -7.85
C TRP A 51 6.00 -10.89 -6.49
N ILE A 52 7.23 -10.73 -6.01
CA ILE A 52 7.50 -9.98 -4.77
C ILE A 52 7.08 -8.52 -4.94
N SER A 53 7.45 -7.90 -6.07
CA SER A 53 7.03 -6.52 -6.38
C SER A 53 5.50 -6.39 -6.43
N ALA A 54 4.80 -7.37 -7.01
CA ALA A 54 3.35 -7.40 -7.05
C ALA A 54 2.75 -7.43 -5.62
N PHE A 55 3.30 -8.25 -4.73
CA PHE A 55 2.85 -8.33 -3.35
C PHE A 55 3.14 -7.06 -2.53
N VAL A 56 4.31 -6.43 -2.72
CA VAL A 56 4.70 -5.21 -2.00
C VAL A 56 3.93 -3.98 -2.50
N THR A 57 3.53 -3.96 -3.77
CA THR A 57 2.83 -2.83 -4.40
C THR A 57 1.61 -2.32 -3.61
N PRO A 58 0.65 -3.16 -3.17
CA PRO A 58 -0.48 -2.70 -2.35
C PRO A 58 -0.10 -2.43 -0.87
N ILE A 59 1.00 -2.99 -0.38
CA ILE A 59 1.47 -2.80 1.01
C ILE A 59 1.97 -1.37 1.22
N VAL A 60 2.62 -0.77 0.22
CA VAL A 60 3.15 0.59 0.34
C VAL A 60 2.04 1.64 0.53
N PRO A 61 0.98 1.71 -0.32
CA PRO A 61 -0.13 2.64 -0.11
C PRO A 61 -0.86 2.44 1.22
N PHE A 62 -0.92 1.22 1.74
CA PHE A 62 -1.48 0.96 3.07
C PHE A 62 -0.69 1.69 4.15
N PHE A 63 0.64 1.53 4.18
CA PHE A 63 1.49 2.19 5.18
C PHE A 63 1.54 3.70 5.01
N VAL A 64 1.56 4.20 3.77
CA VAL A 64 1.50 5.64 3.48
C VAL A 64 0.18 6.25 3.95
N SER A 65 -0.94 5.56 3.72
CA SER A 65 -2.25 6.00 4.22
C SER A 65 -2.30 6.00 5.76
N CYS A 66 -1.80 4.95 6.42
CA CYS A 66 -1.69 4.91 7.89
C CYS A 66 -0.79 6.03 8.43
N HIS A 67 0.33 6.32 7.77
CA HIS A 67 1.23 7.40 8.15
C HIS A 67 0.56 8.76 8.06
N GLY A 68 -0.06 9.07 6.93
CA GLY A 68 -0.74 10.35 6.72
C GLY A 68 -1.90 10.57 7.69
N GLN A 69 -2.70 9.53 7.95
CA GLN A 69 -3.78 9.59 8.93
C GLN A 69 -3.26 9.73 10.37
N GLY A 70 -2.18 9.03 10.71
CA GLY A 70 -1.53 9.14 12.02
C GLY A 70 -0.91 10.52 12.26
N MET A 71 -0.36 11.15 11.23
CA MET A 71 0.18 12.51 11.31
C MET A 71 -0.93 13.54 11.52
N LYS A 72 -2.02 13.46 10.76
CA LYS A 72 -3.19 14.36 10.92
C LYS A 72 -3.84 14.32 12.31
N LYS A 73 -3.64 13.23 13.06
CA LYS A 73 -4.13 13.07 14.44
C LYS A 73 -3.16 13.58 15.51
N ALA A 74 -1.90 13.79 15.14
CA ALA A 74 -0.84 14.21 16.05
C ALA A 74 -0.58 15.73 16.01
N ASP A 75 -1.23 16.42 15.07
CA ASP A 75 -1.33 17.88 14.96
C ASP A 75 -2.68 18.34 15.51
#